data_AF-A0A959Z1B8-F1
#
_entry.id   AF-A0A959Z1B8-F1
#
_cell.length_a   1.000
_cell.length_b   1.000
_cell.length_c   1.000
_cell.angle_alpha   90.00
_cell.angle_beta   90.00
_cell.angle_gamma   90.00
#
_symmetry.space_group_name_H-M   'P 1'
#
loop_
_entity.id
_entity.type
_entity.pdbx_description
1 polymer ?
#
loop_
_entity_poly.entity_id
_entity_poly.type
_entity_poly.pdbx_seq_one_letter_code
_entity_poly.pdbx_strand_id
1 'polypeptide(L)' 'MVPGFNVDEPDGCADHCVQFTDQTPGAVSWDWTLGDGSTSAANAPQHCYGAGTFDVSLTVTDANGC' A
#
# COMPACT_ATOMS: atom_id res chain seq x y z
N MET A 1 11.83 13.45 4.88
CA MET A 1 10.48 12.95 5.16
C MET A 1 10.58 11.56 5.76
N VAL A 2 9.64 11.12 6.60
CA VAL A 2 9.53 9.71 6.95
C VAL A 2 8.36 9.18 6.12
N PRO A 3 8.61 8.44 5.02
CA PRO A 3 7.54 7.78 4.32
C PRO A 3 6.89 6.78 5.27
N GLY A 4 5.57 6.83 5.35
CA GLY A 4 4.79 6.03 6.27
C GLY A 4 3.43 5.77 5.67
N PHE A 5 3.04 4.51 5.65
CA PHE A 5 1.69 4.11 5.31
C PHE A 5 1.10 3.28 6.43
N ASN A 6 -0.23 3.29 6.49
CA ASN A 6 -0.99 2.49 7.44
C ASN A 6 -1.78 1.41 6.71
N VAL A 7 -2.08 0.35 7.44
CA VAL A 7 -2.81 -0.81 6.97
C VAL A 7 -3.84 -1.17 8.03
N ASP A 8 -5.13 -1.13 7.70
CA ASP A 8 -6.22 -1.23 8.69
C ASP A 8 -6.22 -2.58 9.43
N GLU A 9 -6.04 -3.69 8.71
CA GLU A 9 -5.98 -5.04 9.27
C GLU A 9 -4.92 -5.86 8.49
N PRO A 10 -3.72 -6.11 9.07
CA PRO A 10 -2.67 -6.86 8.38
C PRO A 10 -2.84 -8.38 8.47
N ASP A 11 -3.67 -8.85 9.41
CA ASP A 11 -3.86 -10.27 9.72
C ASP A 11 -5.35 -10.64 9.62
N GLY A 12 -5.67 -11.61 8.75
CA GLY A 12 -7.03 -12.09 8.58
C GLY A 12 -7.09 -13.57 8.21
N CYS A 13 -8.22 -14.21 8.52
CA CYS A 13 -8.49 -15.59 8.12
C CYS A 13 -9.31 -15.61 6.83
N ALA A 14 -8.75 -16.16 5.74
CA ALA A 14 -9.36 -16.40 4.42
C ALA A 14 -10.11 -15.20 3.76
N ASP A 15 -9.69 -14.82 2.54
CA ASP A 15 -10.19 -13.66 1.78
C ASP A 15 -10.25 -12.38 2.62
N HIS A 16 -9.08 -11.84 2.92
CA HIS A 16 -8.94 -10.65 3.73
C HIS A 16 -8.67 -9.42 2.87
N CYS A 17 -9.60 -8.46 2.91
CA CYS A 17 -9.47 -7.19 2.21
C CYS A 17 -8.78 -6.16 3.10
N VAL A 18 -7.59 -5.77 2.68
CA VAL A 18 -6.70 -4.87 3.37
C VAL A 18 -6.79 -3.50 2.71
N GLN A 19 -7.02 -2.46 3.51
CA GLN A 19 -7.00 -1.08 3.04
C GLN A 19 -5.64 -0.44 3.32
N PHE A 20 -5.00 0.02 2.26
CA PHE A 20 -3.73 0.73 2.32
C PHE A 20 -4.00 2.22 2.31
N THR A 21 -3.43 2.96 3.26
CA THR A 21 -3.55 4.42 3.29
C THR A 21 -2.16 5.02 3.42
N ASP A 22 -1.74 5.77 2.39
CA ASP A 22 -0.53 6.57 2.49
C ASP A 22 -0.73 7.74 3.45
N GLN A 23 0.25 7.96 4.34
CA GLN A 23 0.29 9.09 5.27
C GLN A 23 1.46 10.02 4.96
N THR A 24 2.09 9.86 3.79
CA THR A 24 3.26 10.63 3.39
C THR A 24 2.85 12.07 3.05
N PRO A 25 3.29 13.07 3.83
CA PRO A 25 2.95 14.46 3.55
C PRO A 25 3.64 14.92 2.28
N GLY A 26 2.87 15.39 1.29
CA GLY A 26 3.40 15.93 0.04
C GLY A 26 3.66 14.90 -1.07
N ALA A 27 3.21 13.66 -0.90
CA ALA A 27 3.19 12.68 -1.99
C ALA A 27 2.27 13.15 -3.12
N VAL A 28 2.76 13.06 -4.36
CA VAL A 28 2.01 13.36 -5.59
C VAL A 28 1.77 12.12 -6.44
N SER A 29 2.52 11.05 -6.19
CA SER A 29 2.39 9.76 -6.85
C SER A 29 2.61 8.63 -5.88
N TRP A 30 1.87 7.54 -6.07
CA TRP A 30 1.90 6.33 -5.27
C TRP A 30 2.06 5.14 -6.20
N ASP A 31 3.00 4.27 -5.89
CA ASP A 31 3.24 3.00 -6.57
C ASP A 31 3.29 1.90 -5.51
N TRP A 32 2.15 1.23 -5.35
CA TRP A 32 1.98 0.10 -4.46
C TRP A 32 2.37 -1.19 -5.18
N THR A 33 3.23 -1.97 -4.54
CA THR A 33 3.54 -3.36 -4.91
C THR A 33 2.99 -4.26 -3.81
N LEU A 34 1.96 -5.03 -4.13
CA LEU A 34 1.18 -5.79 -3.14
C LEU A 34 1.79 -7.18 -2.87
N GLY A 35 2.86 -7.55 -3.57
CA GLY A 35 3.61 -8.79 -3.34
C GLY A 35 2.94 -10.06 -3.90
N ASP A 36 1.66 -9.99 -4.25
CA ASP A 36 0.90 -11.04 -4.95
C ASP A 36 1.02 -10.95 -6.49
N GLY A 37 1.77 -9.96 -6.98
CA GLY A 37 1.86 -9.60 -8.41
C GLY A 37 0.92 -8.47 -8.81
N SER A 38 0.06 -7.99 -7.91
CA SER A 38 -0.78 -6.83 -8.12
C SER A 38 -0.02 -5.54 -7.78
N THR A 39 -0.35 -4.48 -8.52
CA THR A 39 0.17 -3.14 -8.26
C THR A 39 -0.96 -2.13 -8.25
N SER A 40 -0.82 -1.04 -7.51
CA SER A 40 -1.82 0.03 -7.49
C SER A 40 -1.17 1.40 -7.51
N ALA A 41 -1.83 2.35 -8.19
CA ALA A 41 -1.41 3.75 -8.25
C ALA A 41 -2.33 4.71 -7.48
N ALA A 42 -3.29 4.15 -6.72
CA ALA A 42 -4.20 4.94 -5.90
C ALA A 42 -3.51 5.41 -4.62
N ASN A 43 -3.93 6.55 -4.08
CA ASN A 43 -3.50 7.04 -2.78
C ASN A 43 -3.99 6.14 -1.62
N ALA A 44 -5.16 5.51 -1.79
CA ALA A 44 -5.75 4.61 -0.82
C ALA A 44 -6.40 3.38 -1.50
N PRO A 45 -5.61 2.41 -2.00
CA PRO A 45 -6.17 1.22 -2.61
C PRO A 45 -6.67 0.22 -1.56
N GLN A 46 -7.77 -0.44 -1.89
CA GLN A 46 -8.22 -1.64 -1.19
C GLN A 46 -7.79 -2.86 -2.01
N HIS A 47 -7.14 -3.83 -1.37
CA HIS A 47 -6.74 -5.08 -2.02
C HIS A 47 -7.10 -6.29 -1.17
N CYS A 48 -7.61 -7.34 -1.80
CA CYS A 48 -8.02 -8.56 -1.10
C CYS A 48 -7.01 -9.67 -1.33
N TYR A 49 -6.43 -10.16 -0.23
CA TYR A 49 -5.46 -11.25 -0.22
C TYR A 49 -6.13 -12.58 0.13
N GLY A 50 -5.70 -13.62 -0.57
CA GLY A 50 -6.01 -15.00 -0.21
C GLY A 50 -5.12 -15.52 0.92
N ALA A 51 -5.15 -16.83 1.16
CA ALA A 51 -4.27 -17.45 2.14
C ALA A 51 -2.80 -17.39 1.69
N GLY A 52 -1.98 -16.65 2.43
CA GLY A 52 -0.55 -16.51 2.14
C GLY A 52 0.09 -15.39 2.95
N THR A 53 1.40 -15.22 2.76
CA THR A 53 2.15 -14.06 3.26
C THR A 53 2.61 -13.25 2.06
N PHE A 54 2.33 -11.95 2.07
CA PHE A 54 2.62 -11.05 0.96
C PHE A 54 3.41 -9.85 1.47
N ASP A 55 4.56 -9.60 0.86
CA ASP A 55 5.40 -8.44 1.19
C ASP A 55 4.90 -7.22 0.42
N VAL A 56 4.33 -6.26 1.13
CA VAL A 56 3.82 -5.01 0.54
C VAL A 56 4.90 -3.93 0.59
N SER A 57 5.13 -3.29 -0.55
CA SER A 57 6.02 -2.13 -0.68
C SER A 57 5.28 -0.95 -1.28
N LEU A 58 5.47 0.23 -0.72
CA LEU A 58 4.99 1.50 -1.25
C LEU A 58 6.17 2.33 -1.71
N THR A 59 6.16 2.75 -2.97
CA THR A 59 7.02 3.82 -3.48
C THR A 59 6.17 5.07 -3.62
N VAL A 60 6.54 6.13 -2.92
CA VAL A 60 5.91 7.44 -3.04
C VAL A 60 6.88 8.40 -3.70
N THR A 61 6.37 9.22 -4.60
CA THR A 61 7.13 10.33 -5.18
C THR A 61 6.51 11.63 -4.69
N ASP A 62 7.30 12.50 -4.10
CA ASP A 62 6.84 13.82 -3.65
C ASP A 62 6.77 14.85 -4.80
N ALA A 63 6.18 16.01 -4.53
CA ALA A 63 6.08 17.10 -5.51
C ALA A 63 7.45 17.64 -5.98
N ASN A 64 8.52 17.34 -5.25
CA ASN A 64 9.90 17.67 -5.60
C ASN A 64 10.61 16.56 -6.38
N GLY A 65 9.93 15.43 -6.66
CA GLY A 65 10.50 14.27 -7.33
C GLY A 65 11.44 13.42 -6.46
N CYS A 66 11.35 13.56 -5.13
CA CYS A 66 12.14 12.83 -4.14
C CYS A 66 11.30 11.84 -3.33
#